data_AF-A0A7I8VC70-F1
#
_entry.id   AF-A0A7I8VC70-F1
#
_cell.length_a   1.000
_cell.length_b   1.000
_cell.length_c   1.000
_cell.angle_alpha   90.00
_cell.angle_beta   90.00
_cell.angle_gamma   90.00
#
_symmetry.space_group_name_H-M   'P 1'
#
loop_
_entity.id
_entity.type
_entity.pdbx_description
1 polymer ?
#
loop_
_entity_poly.entity_id
_entity_poly.type
_entity_poly.pdbx_seq_one_letter_code
_entity_poly.pdbx_strand_id
1 'polypeptide(L)'
;MQQLYYNNRDLTASGLSYRTNIDPVISTDYAFNFPSREDYFVIDGSRVDGPFGISLKLRTTQSEGVVLYMPGANSKNYLMAEIHNSRLELVYNFEGNHSSLRNPMRVDDNKWHSVQIAIYKSEGVKLSLILRVDEKYAIKGMNENTKFKTSGKVWVGGVEDLRDLPSKNVKSRRGYQGCLANLNGIFNLKPYANILTLKDVNVHGNVESGCSAPENKCGDSTCKNQGVCILHPTRVSCDCEMTSFVGNQCDQHAISYAFHNEETKADSESSFMVYDIDLEHPASNLNDTISFGIKTTDLSGDIIKLQSSHHNFFIKIELTQGNILASFNLGGEKPASRLYLLSHVSDGQYHVVRFRREAQKAWLQVDRNENIEITKKRGKVIKKDMKKKFGLNLYLQEMGNINEVPLRLHREGKQLLSY
;
A
#
# COMPACT_ATOMS: atom_id res chain seq x y z
N MET A 1 -37.26 -3.39 8.50
CA MET A 1 -36.77 -2.21 9.25
C MET A 1 -36.01 -1.30 8.30
N GLN A 2 -36.43 -0.04 8.17
CA GLN A 2 -35.90 0.92 7.19
C GLN A 2 -34.71 1.69 7.76
N GLN A 3 -33.65 1.88 6.97
CA GLN A 3 -32.51 2.73 7.32
C GLN A 3 -32.86 4.19 7.04
N LEU A 4 -32.52 5.08 7.97
CA LEU A 4 -32.85 6.50 7.86
C LEU A 4 -31.58 7.35 7.90
N TYR A 5 -31.57 8.41 7.10
CA TYR A 5 -30.45 9.33 6.93
C TYR A 5 -30.88 10.74 7.32
N TYR A 6 -30.06 11.40 8.12
CA TYR A 6 -30.37 12.74 8.63
C TYR A 6 -29.14 13.64 8.64
N ASN A 7 -29.37 14.95 8.57
CA ASN A 7 -28.39 15.96 8.93
C ASN A 7 -28.67 16.49 10.34
N ASN A 8 -27.72 17.21 10.94
CA ASN A 8 -27.90 17.87 12.24
C ASN A 8 -29.21 18.68 12.34
N ARG A 9 -29.56 19.45 11.30
CA ARG A 9 -30.79 20.27 11.27
C ARG A 9 -32.08 19.44 11.34
N ASP A 10 -32.08 18.27 10.68
CA ASP A 10 -33.27 17.40 10.60
C ASP A 10 -33.53 16.68 11.94
N LEU A 11 -32.46 16.39 12.69
CA LEU A 11 -32.54 15.82 14.04
C LEU A 11 -33.07 16.83 15.06
N THR A 12 -32.63 18.09 14.98
CA THR A 12 -33.16 19.16 15.86
C THR A 12 -34.63 19.45 15.59
N ALA A 13 -35.08 19.37 14.33
CA ALA A 13 -36.48 19.62 13.96
C ALA A 13 -37.44 18.46 14.32
N SER A 14 -36.93 17.23 14.46
CA SER A 14 -37.72 16.04 14.79
C SER A 14 -37.82 15.74 16.29
N GLY A 15 -37.31 16.63 17.15
CA GLY A 15 -37.23 16.39 18.60
C GLY A 15 -36.22 15.32 19.01
N LEU A 16 -35.58 14.65 18.04
CA LEU A 16 -34.48 13.70 18.22
C LEU A 16 -33.15 14.45 18.37
N SER A 17 -33.09 15.35 19.35
CA SER A 17 -31.83 15.94 19.78
C SER A 17 -31.04 14.85 20.52
N TYR A 18 -30.27 14.06 19.78
CA TYR A 18 -29.24 13.21 20.36
C TYR A 18 -28.16 14.13 20.95
N ARG A 19 -28.40 14.66 22.15
CA ARG A 19 -27.35 15.28 22.97
C ARG A 19 -26.42 14.16 23.42
N THR A 20 -25.57 13.68 22.53
CA THR A 20 -24.33 13.07 22.99
C THR A 20 -23.58 14.21 23.67
N ASN A 21 -23.33 14.13 24.97
CA ASN A 21 -22.38 14.99 25.69
C ASN A 21 -20.93 14.72 25.19
N ILE A 22 -20.76 14.50 23.89
CA ILE A 22 -19.53 14.04 23.24
C ILE A 22 -19.23 14.97 22.04
N ASP A 23 -19.31 16.27 22.27
CA ASP A 23 -18.52 17.21 21.47
C ASP A 23 -17.41 17.83 22.36
N PRO A 24 -16.50 17.04 22.98
CA PRO A 24 -15.25 17.64 23.39
C PRO A 24 -14.54 18.08 22.12
N VAL A 25 -13.81 19.19 22.16
CA VAL A 25 -12.90 19.58 21.10
C VAL A 25 -11.95 18.40 20.85
N ILE A 26 -12.21 17.61 19.79
CA ILE A 26 -11.49 16.38 19.52
C ILE A 26 -10.12 16.77 18.98
N SER A 27 -9.09 16.66 19.82
CA SER A 27 -7.70 16.92 19.46
C SER A 27 -7.11 15.81 18.58
N THR A 28 -6.23 16.18 17.65
CA THR A 28 -5.40 15.26 16.85
C THR A 28 -3.99 15.11 17.43
N ASP A 29 -3.73 15.66 18.62
CA ASP A 29 -2.39 15.71 19.24
C ASP A 29 -1.86 14.31 19.62
N TYR A 30 -2.75 13.32 19.75
CA TYR A 30 -2.42 11.92 20.00
C TYR A 30 -2.84 11.01 18.85
N ALA A 31 -2.78 11.54 17.62
CA ALA A 31 -3.00 10.73 16.44
C ALA A 31 -1.91 9.66 16.28
N PHE A 32 -2.25 8.61 15.56
CA PHE A 32 -1.34 7.53 15.19
C PHE A 32 -1.61 7.11 13.75
N ASN A 33 -0.58 6.59 13.10
CA ASN A 33 -0.56 6.27 11.68
C ASN A 33 -0.43 4.76 11.47
N PHE A 34 -1.16 4.24 10.47
CA PHE A 34 -1.06 2.89 9.93
C PHE A 34 -0.42 3.01 8.54
N PRO A 35 0.91 2.84 8.41
CA PRO A 35 1.62 3.00 7.14
C PRO A 35 1.18 2.02 6.04
N SER A 36 0.82 0.80 6.41
CA SER A 36 0.44 -0.30 5.54
C SER A 36 -0.94 -0.87 5.91
N ARG A 37 -1.54 -1.68 5.03
CA ARG A 37 -2.86 -2.29 5.25
C ARG A 37 -2.80 -3.56 6.09
N GLU A 38 -1.61 -3.95 6.51
CA GLU A 38 -1.28 -5.11 7.34
C GLU A 38 -0.96 -4.68 8.78
N ASP A 39 -0.82 -3.38 9.03
CA ASP A 39 -0.54 -2.82 10.36
C ASP A 39 -1.84 -2.77 11.19
N TYR A 40 -1.78 -3.21 12.44
CA TYR A 40 -2.89 -3.13 13.38
C TYR A 40 -2.39 -3.11 14.83
N PHE A 41 -3.29 -2.82 15.76
CA PHE A 41 -3.04 -3.14 17.17
C PHE A 41 -4.29 -3.67 17.85
N VAL A 42 -4.07 -4.38 18.95
CA VAL A 42 -5.14 -4.97 19.77
C VAL A 42 -5.16 -4.28 21.13
N ILE A 43 -6.33 -3.81 21.53
CA ILE A 43 -6.59 -3.30 22.88
C ILE A 43 -7.21 -4.45 23.69
N ASP A 44 -6.53 -4.87 24.74
CA ASP A 44 -7.04 -5.82 25.73
C ASP A 44 -7.79 -5.10 26.87
N GLY A 45 -8.67 -5.82 27.56
CA GLY A 45 -9.43 -5.32 28.70
C GLY A 45 -10.55 -4.31 28.36
N SER A 46 -10.98 -4.24 27.10
CA SER A 46 -12.11 -3.40 26.68
C SER A 46 -13.38 -3.74 27.47
N ARG A 47 -14.14 -2.71 27.86
CA ARG A 47 -15.36 -2.85 28.69
C ARG A 47 -16.62 -2.33 28.00
N VAL A 48 -16.62 -2.31 26.67
CA VAL A 48 -17.80 -1.90 25.89
C VAL A 48 -18.96 -2.87 26.16
N ASP A 49 -19.98 -2.36 26.85
CA ASP A 49 -21.23 -3.06 27.16
C ASP A 49 -22.40 -2.11 26.88
N GLY A 50 -23.44 -2.58 26.20
CA GLY A 50 -24.53 -1.74 25.71
C GLY A 50 -25.46 -1.26 26.82
N PRO A 51 -26.07 -0.05 26.70
CA PRO A 51 -25.84 1.02 25.71
C PRO A 51 -24.44 1.65 25.82
N PHE A 52 -23.83 2.00 24.68
CA PHE A 52 -22.46 2.54 24.64
C PHE A 52 -22.29 3.63 23.58
N GLY A 53 -21.20 4.39 23.69
CA GLY A 53 -20.75 5.35 22.68
C GLY A 53 -19.24 5.27 22.48
N ILE A 54 -18.82 5.17 21.23
CA ILE A 54 -17.43 5.20 20.78
C ILE A 54 -17.26 6.42 19.90
N SER A 55 -16.14 7.12 20.04
CA SER A 55 -15.77 8.20 19.12
C SER A 55 -14.32 8.04 18.68
N LEU A 56 -14.05 8.46 17.45
CA LEU A 56 -12.71 8.51 16.88
C LEU A 56 -12.66 9.57 15.78
N LYS A 57 -11.47 10.01 15.41
CA LYS A 57 -11.20 10.70 14.15
C LYS A 57 -10.44 9.78 13.22
N LEU A 58 -10.75 9.86 11.94
CA LEU A 58 -10.02 9.16 10.89
C LEU A 58 -9.63 10.09 9.74
N ARG A 59 -8.51 9.79 9.10
CA ARG A 59 -8.03 10.47 7.88
C ARG A 59 -7.37 9.46 6.96
N THR A 60 -7.90 9.26 5.76
CA THR A 60 -7.36 8.28 4.82
C THR A 60 -7.58 8.71 3.36
N THR A 61 -6.87 8.05 2.45
CA THR A 61 -7.09 8.09 0.99
C THR A 61 -7.61 6.76 0.45
N GLN A 62 -7.78 5.76 1.31
CA GLN A 62 -8.21 4.43 0.88
C GLN A 62 -9.73 4.38 0.75
N SER A 63 -10.19 3.80 -0.35
CA SER A 63 -11.62 3.54 -0.58
C SER A 63 -12.13 2.29 0.15
N GLU A 64 -11.23 1.49 0.72
CA GLU A 64 -11.50 0.24 1.44
C GLU A 64 -10.57 0.07 2.63
N GLY A 65 -11.05 -0.54 3.72
CA GLY A 65 -10.20 -0.91 4.87
C GLY A 65 -10.96 -1.18 6.16
N VAL A 66 -10.53 -2.20 6.91
CA VAL A 66 -11.06 -2.52 8.25
C VAL A 66 -10.51 -1.54 9.29
N VAL A 67 -11.37 -0.69 9.86
CA VAL A 67 -10.98 0.35 10.84
C VAL A 67 -10.98 -0.19 12.26
N LEU A 68 -12.05 -0.91 12.62
CA LEU A 68 -12.29 -1.40 13.97
C LEU A 68 -12.99 -2.75 13.92
N TYR A 69 -12.55 -3.74 14.70
CA TYR A 69 -13.25 -5.00 14.89
C TYR A 69 -13.36 -5.34 16.38
N MET A 70 -14.60 -5.48 16.85
CA MET A 70 -14.96 -5.79 18.23
C MET A 70 -15.72 -7.12 18.30
N PRO A 71 -15.03 -8.25 18.52
CA PRO A 71 -15.68 -9.52 18.80
C PRO A 71 -16.45 -9.43 20.13
N GLY A 72 -17.66 -9.96 20.17
CA GLY A 72 -18.50 -10.02 21.36
C GLY A 72 -18.10 -11.16 22.30
N ALA A 73 -18.50 -11.06 23.57
CA ALA A 73 -18.25 -12.10 24.57
C ALA A 73 -18.89 -13.45 24.20
N ASN A 74 -19.99 -13.41 23.45
CA ASN A 74 -20.48 -14.57 22.70
C ASN A 74 -19.82 -14.53 21.31
N SER A 75 -19.12 -15.61 20.93
CA SER A 75 -18.32 -15.69 19.69
C SER A 75 -19.10 -15.41 18.40
N LYS A 76 -20.44 -15.49 18.43
CA LYS A 76 -21.27 -15.12 17.29
C LYS A 76 -21.47 -13.61 17.15
N ASN A 77 -21.48 -12.87 18.25
CA ASN A 77 -21.75 -11.44 18.26
C ASN A 77 -20.49 -10.66 17.85
N TYR A 78 -20.64 -9.60 17.08
CA TYR A 78 -19.55 -8.70 16.73
C TYR A 78 -20.07 -7.35 16.27
N LEU A 79 -19.23 -6.33 16.37
CA LEU A 79 -19.39 -5.04 15.71
C LEU A 79 -18.09 -4.67 15.01
N MET A 80 -18.19 -4.33 13.73
CA MET A 80 -17.07 -3.94 12.88
C MET A 80 -17.37 -2.60 12.23
N ALA A 81 -16.36 -1.76 12.08
CA ALA A 81 -16.39 -0.57 11.23
C ALA A 81 -15.41 -0.77 10.07
N GLU A 82 -15.92 -0.64 8.85
CA GLU A 82 -15.12 -0.72 7.63
C GLU A 82 -15.37 0.48 6.71
N ILE A 83 -14.35 0.87 5.96
CA ILE A 83 -14.53 1.74 4.80
C ILE A 83 -14.79 0.82 3.61
N HIS A 84 -15.87 1.06 2.88
CA HIS A 84 -16.14 0.36 1.64
C HIS A 84 -16.80 1.31 0.63
N ASN A 85 -16.26 1.31 -0.60
CA ASN A 85 -16.59 2.31 -1.61
C ASN A 85 -16.52 3.74 -1.04
N SER A 86 -15.42 4.01 -0.34
CA SER A 86 -15.07 5.32 0.24
C SER A 86 -15.98 5.84 1.33
N ARG A 87 -16.88 5.02 1.89
CA ARG A 87 -17.80 5.42 2.96
C ARG A 87 -17.70 4.46 4.13
N LEU A 88 -17.90 4.98 5.32
CA LEU A 88 -17.88 4.17 6.54
C LEU A 88 -19.18 3.36 6.67
N GLU A 89 -19.04 2.06 6.92
CA GLU A 89 -20.12 1.09 7.11
C GLU A 89 -19.86 0.30 8.40
N LEU A 90 -20.89 0.23 9.26
CA LEU A 90 -20.88 -0.71 10.38
C LEU A 90 -21.44 -2.04 9.90
N VAL A 91 -20.73 -3.12 10.18
CA VAL A 91 -21.17 -4.50 9.98
C VAL A 91 -21.27 -5.16 11.35
N TYR A 92 -22.40 -5.76 11.66
CA TYR A 92 -22.62 -6.32 12.98
C TYR A 92 -23.45 -7.59 12.95
N ASN A 93 -23.26 -8.39 13.99
CA ASN A 93 -24.19 -9.42 14.42
C ASN A 93 -24.50 -9.21 15.89
N PHE A 94 -25.75 -8.88 16.18
CA PHE A 94 -26.24 -8.85 17.56
C PHE A 94 -27.32 -9.91 17.72
N GLU A 95 -27.00 -10.97 18.46
CA GLU A 95 -27.92 -12.07 18.81
C GLU A 95 -28.53 -12.77 17.58
N GLY A 96 -27.75 -12.92 16.50
CA GLY A 96 -28.17 -13.57 15.26
C GLY A 96 -28.68 -12.61 14.18
N ASN A 97 -28.90 -11.34 14.52
CA ASN A 97 -29.27 -10.31 13.55
C ASN A 97 -28.04 -9.79 12.82
N HIS A 98 -27.76 -10.39 11.66
CA HIS A 98 -26.66 -10.01 10.78
C HIS A 98 -27.10 -8.86 9.87
N SER A 99 -26.43 -7.72 9.99
CA SER A 99 -26.78 -6.57 9.17
C SER A 99 -25.67 -5.54 9.07
N SER A 100 -25.92 -4.51 8.26
CA SER A 100 -25.05 -3.34 8.19
C SER A 100 -25.80 -2.01 8.35
N LEU A 101 -25.03 -0.95 8.57
CA LEU A 101 -25.45 0.44 8.64
C LEU A 101 -24.38 1.32 8.00
N ARG A 102 -24.66 1.87 6.82
CA ARG A 102 -23.70 2.69 6.05
C ARG A 102 -23.97 4.18 6.22
N ASN A 103 -22.95 5.00 6.43
CA ASN A 103 -23.08 6.46 6.39
C ASN A 103 -22.95 6.99 4.95
N PRO A 104 -23.69 8.04 4.54
CA PRO A 104 -23.61 8.56 3.18
C PRO A 104 -22.36 9.40 2.90
N MET A 105 -21.66 9.86 3.94
CA MET A 105 -20.45 10.67 3.79
C MET A 105 -19.27 9.85 3.26
N ARG A 106 -18.51 10.45 2.33
CA ARG A 106 -17.21 9.93 1.88
C ARG A 106 -16.11 10.33 2.84
N VAL A 107 -15.12 9.47 3.04
CA VAL A 107 -14.05 9.67 4.03
C VAL A 107 -12.62 9.53 3.47
N ASP A 108 -12.49 9.41 2.15
CA ASP A 108 -11.24 9.13 1.43
C ASP A 108 -10.57 10.39 0.85
N ASP A 109 -10.90 11.56 1.37
CA ASP A 109 -10.45 12.86 0.85
C ASP A 109 -9.15 13.38 1.52
N ASN A 110 -8.51 12.54 2.34
CA ASN A 110 -7.37 12.87 3.18
C ASN A 110 -7.60 14.03 4.16
N LYS A 111 -8.85 14.28 4.57
CA LYS A 111 -9.18 15.18 5.68
C LYS A 111 -9.59 14.39 6.91
N TRP A 112 -9.50 15.07 8.06
CA TRP A 112 -9.98 14.51 9.31
C TRP A 112 -11.50 14.49 9.32
N HIS A 113 -12.08 13.30 9.46
CA HIS A 113 -13.50 13.08 9.69
C HIS A 113 -13.72 12.63 11.14
N SER A 114 -14.74 13.19 11.79
CA SER A 114 -15.16 12.82 13.14
C SER A 114 -16.22 11.72 13.06
N VAL A 115 -15.97 10.59 13.73
CA VAL A 115 -16.84 9.42 13.72
C VAL A 115 -17.38 9.18 15.12
N GLN A 116 -18.70 8.97 15.22
CA GLN A 116 -19.35 8.52 16.45
C GLN A 116 -20.17 7.26 16.15
N ILE A 117 -19.97 6.23 16.95
CA ILE A 117 -20.70 4.96 16.89
C ILE A 117 -21.40 4.80 18.23
N ALA A 118 -22.72 4.68 18.24
CA ALA A 118 -23.45 4.53 19.49
C ALA A 118 -24.59 3.52 19.37
N ILE A 119 -24.76 2.72 20.42
CA ILE A 119 -26.05 2.10 20.73
C ILE A 119 -26.69 2.98 21.79
N TYR A 120 -27.76 3.68 21.39
CA TYR A 120 -28.43 4.65 22.24
C TYR A 120 -29.81 4.17 22.68
N LYS A 121 -30.11 4.35 23.97
CA LYS A 121 -31.44 4.14 24.56
C LYS A 121 -31.74 5.33 25.47
N SER A 122 -32.92 5.92 25.31
CA SER A 122 -33.47 6.93 26.20
C SER A 122 -34.94 6.64 26.44
N GLU A 123 -35.51 7.16 27.52
CA GLU A 123 -36.93 7.06 27.79
C GLU A 123 -37.75 7.59 26.60
N GLY A 124 -38.74 6.80 26.16
CA GLY A 124 -39.56 7.12 24.99
C GLY A 124 -38.89 6.93 23.61
N VAL A 125 -37.60 6.56 23.55
CA VAL A 125 -36.86 6.36 22.28
C VAL A 125 -36.50 4.88 22.12
N LYS A 126 -36.86 4.31 20.96
CA LYS A 126 -36.47 2.93 20.61
C LYS A 126 -34.95 2.79 20.58
N LEU A 127 -34.44 1.68 21.11
CA LEU A 127 -33.01 1.34 21.04
C LEU A 127 -32.53 1.47 19.59
N SER A 128 -31.47 2.24 19.36
CA SER A 128 -31.01 2.55 18.00
C SER A 128 -29.49 2.44 17.88
N LEU A 129 -29.03 1.88 16.77
CA LEU A 129 -27.63 1.96 16.35
C LEU A 129 -27.45 3.20 15.49
N ILE A 130 -26.45 4.01 15.83
CA ILE A 130 -26.16 5.30 15.22
C ILE A 130 -24.73 5.28 14.72
N LEU A 131 -24.55 5.65 13.45
CA LEU A 131 -23.26 5.96 12.85
C LEU A 131 -23.29 7.41 12.36
N ARG A 132 -22.58 8.30 13.07
CA ARG A 132 -22.37 9.69 12.67
C ARG A 132 -20.98 9.84 12.06
N VAL A 133 -20.91 10.51 10.92
CA VAL A 133 -19.66 10.97 10.30
C VAL A 133 -19.84 12.46 10.02
N ASP A 134 -19.02 13.28 10.68
CA ASP A 134 -19.15 14.74 10.79
C ASP A 134 -20.59 15.19 11.11
N GLU A 135 -21.31 15.75 10.14
CA GLU A 135 -22.70 16.22 10.31
C GLU A 135 -23.78 15.26 9.79
N LYS A 136 -23.37 14.11 9.21
CA LYS A 136 -24.26 13.13 8.58
C LYS A 136 -24.51 11.95 9.52
N TYR A 137 -25.77 11.58 9.66
CA TYR A 137 -26.20 10.45 10.49
C TYR A 137 -26.78 9.34 9.63
N ALA A 138 -26.43 8.11 9.98
CA ALA A 138 -27.17 6.92 9.60
C ALA A 138 -27.70 6.27 10.87
N ILE A 139 -29.01 6.00 10.92
CA ILE A 139 -29.69 5.46 12.09
C ILE A 139 -30.46 4.21 11.70
N LYS A 140 -30.40 3.20 12.56
CA LYS A 140 -31.21 1.97 12.44
C LYS A 140 -31.77 1.56 13.79
N GLY A 141 -33.08 1.38 13.83
CA GLY A 141 -33.76 0.84 15.00
C GLY A 141 -33.31 -0.60 15.28
N MET A 142 -33.18 -0.92 16.56
CA MET A 142 -32.80 -2.22 17.11
C MET A 142 -33.97 -2.81 17.91
N ASN A 143 -33.93 -4.12 18.17
CA ASN A 143 -34.87 -4.74 19.09
C ASN A 143 -34.54 -4.26 20.52
N GLU A 144 -35.56 -4.03 21.36
CA GLU A 144 -35.35 -3.46 22.70
C GLU A 144 -34.48 -4.33 23.64
N ASN A 145 -34.42 -5.63 23.34
CA ASN A 145 -33.64 -6.63 24.06
C ASN A 145 -32.22 -6.80 23.53
N THR A 146 -31.84 -6.14 22.43
CA THR A 146 -30.52 -6.28 21.82
C THR A 146 -29.43 -5.88 22.81
N LYS A 147 -28.54 -6.82 23.12
CA LYS A 147 -27.36 -6.60 23.98
C LYS A 147 -26.08 -6.84 23.20
N PHE A 148 -25.09 -5.99 23.45
CA PHE A 148 -23.73 -6.19 22.96
C PHE A 148 -22.75 -5.98 24.10
N LYS A 149 -21.90 -6.98 24.33
CA LYS A 149 -20.78 -6.92 25.24
C LYS A 149 -19.56 -7.41 24.49
N THR A 150 -18.49 -6.62 24.49
CA THR A 150 -17.21 -7.01 23.90
C THR A 150 -16.61 -8.23 24.61
N SER A 151 -15.82 -9.03 23.90
CA SER A 151 -15.01 -10.12 24.45
C SER A 151 -13.88 -9.65 25.38
N GLY A 152 -13.62 -8.35 25.40
CA GLY A 152 -12.47 -7.75 26.07
C GLY A 152 -11.34 -7.40 25.11
N LYS A 153 -11.40 -7.84 23.86
CA LYS A 153 -10.43 -7.50 22.81
C LYS A 153 -11.04 -6.60 21.76
N VAL A 154 -10.28 -5.59 21.32
CA VAL A 154 -10.67 -4.71 20.22
C VAL A 154 -9.49 -4.51 19.28
N TRP A 155 -9.71 -4.86 18.02
CA TRP A 155 -8.71 -4.72 16.97
C TRP A 155 -8.91 -3.40 16.24
N VAL A 156 -7.82 -2.67 16.01
CA VAL A 156 -7.81 -1.34 15.40
C VAL A 156 -6.83 -1.36 14.23
N GLY A 157 -7.27 -0.88 13.05
CA GLY A 157 -6.43 -0.84 11.85
C GLY A 157 -6.48 -2.10 10.99
N GLY A 158 -6.90 -3.23 11.54
CA GLY A 158 -6.92 -4.51 10.83
C GLY A 158 -7.18 -5.67 11.79
N VAL A 159 -6.93 -6.88 11.32
CA VAL A 159 -6.91 -8.11 12.11
C VAL A 159 -5.74 -8.99 11.65
N GLU A 160 -5.36 -9.97 12.46
CA GLU A 160 -4.27 -10.90 12.14
C GLU A 160 -4.52 -11.64 10.82
N ASP A 161 -5.71 -12.21 10.67
CA ASP A 161 -6.16 -12.82 9.42
C ASP A 161 -7.56 -12.32 9.05
N LEU A 162 -7.66 -11.64 7.91
CA LEU A 162 -8.93 -11.11 7.40
C LEU A 162 -9.91 -12.22 7.00
N ARG A 163 -9.43 -13.46 6.84
CA ARG A 163 -10.28 -14.65 6.60
C ARG A 163 -11.06 -15.06 7.83
N ASP A 164 -10.60 -14.68 9.03
CA ASP A 164 -11.28 -14.96 10.29
C ASP A 164 -12.45 -14.00 10.54
N LEU A 165 -12.57 -12.94 9.73
CA LEU A 165 -13.71 -12.05 9.80
C LEU A 165 -14.99 -12.75 9.31
N PRO A 166 -16.15 -12.40 9.88
CA PRO A 166 -17.44 -12.94 9.45
C PRO A 166 -17.70 -12.70 7.96
N SER A 167 -17.51 -13.74 7.15
CA SER A 167 -17.36 -13.62 5.68
C SER A 167 -18.58 -13.14 4.90
N LYS A 168 -19.79 -13.22 5.46
CA LYS A 168 -21.04 -12.95 4.71
C LYS A 168 -21.34 -11.48 4.45
N ASN A 169 -20.86 -10.55 5.30
CA ASN A 169 -21.23 -9.12 5.19
C ASN A 169 -20.05 -8.16 5.24
N VAL A 170 -18.86 -8.63 5.58
CA VAL A 170 -17.63 -7.84 5.49
C VAL A 170 -17.22 -7.76 4.04
N LYS A 171 -17.06 -6.54 3.52
CA LYS A 171 -16.74 -6.32 2.09
C LYS A 171 -15.27 -6.03 1.88
N SER A 172 -14.64 -5.36 2.84
CA SER A 172 -13.21 -5.08 2.81
C SER A 172 -12.41 -6.38 2.93
N ARG A 173 -11.33 -6.46 2.15
CA ARG A 173 -10.37 -7.58 2.16
C ARG A 173 -8.98 -7.13 2.56
N ARG A 174 -8.86 -5.94 3.15
CA ARG A 174 -7.60 -5.33 3.61
C ARG A 174 -7.81 -4.52 4.89
N GLY A 175 -6.76 -4.32 5.67
CA GLY A 175 -6.78 -3.42 6.82
C GLY A 175 -6.84 -1.95 6.39
N TYR A 176 -7.07 -1.10 7.38
CA TYR A 176 -7.06 0.35 7.26
C TYR A 176 -5.62 0.87 7.15
N GLN A 177 -5.41 1.75 6.19
CA GLN A 177 -4.19 2.53 6.05
C GLN A 177 -4.56 4.01 6.12
N GLY A 178 -3.85 4.78 6.95
CA GLY A 178 -4.17 6.16 7.24
C GLY A 178 -3.99 6.46 8.72
N CYS A 179 -4.65 7.50 9.21
CA CYS A 179 -4.50 7.92 10.59
C CYS A 179 -5.79 7.85 11.38
N LEU A 180 -5.65 7.43 12.64
CA LEU A 180 -6.72 7.53 13.62
C LEU A 180 -6.29 8.44 14.78
N ALA A 181 -7.25 9.03 15.46
CA ALA A 181 -7.03 9.82 16.66
C ALA A 181 -8.23 9.72 17.60
N ASN A 182 -8.02 10.05 18.88
CA ASN A 182 -9.09 10.21 19.88
C ASN A 182 -10.03 8.99 19.98
N LEU A 183 -9.46 7.79 20.08
CA LEU A 183 -10.22 6.56 20.23
C LEU A 183 -10.83 6.46 21.63
N ASN A 184 -12.04 7.00 21.83
CA ASN A 184 -12.69 7.07 23.14
C ASN A 184 -13.86 6.07 23.25
N GLY A 185 -14.17 5.66 24.47
CA GLY A 185 -15.32 4.79 24.77
C GLY A 185 -15.07 3.30 24.57
N ILE A 186 -13.84 2.91 24.15
CA ILE A 186 -13.44 1.52 23.97
C ILE A 186 -12.74 0.96 25.23
N PHE A 187 -11.96 1.81 25.87
CA PHE A 187 -11.18 1.51 27.07
C PHE A 187 -11.14 2.77 27.95
N ASN A 188 -10.80 2.61 29.23
CA ASN A 188 -10.65 3.75 30.17
C ASN A 188 -9.36 4.51 29.89
N LEU A 189 -9.33 5.21 28.75
CA LEU A 189 -8.21 6.01 28.31
C LEU A 189 -8.32 7.40 28.96
N LYS A 190 -7.19 7.86 29.53
CA LYS A 190 -7.06 9.30 29.78
C LYS A 190 -6.98 9.98 28.41
N PRO A 191 -7.73 11.07 28.17
CA PRO A 191 -7.82 11.73 26.85
C PRO A 191 -6.50 12.31 26.33
N TYR A 192 -5.42 12.22 27.10
CA TYR A 192 -4.09 12.79 26.81
C TYR A 192 -2.97 11.75 26.73
N ALA A 193 -3.31 10.46 26.58
CA ALA A 193 -2.32 9.39 26.49
C ALA A 193 -2.08 8.96 25.04
N ASN A 194 -0.81 8.78 24.68
CA ASN A 194 -0.48 8.04 23.46
C ASN A 194 -0.91 6.59 23.63
N ILE A 195 -1.91 6.15 22.87
CA ILE A 195 -2.50 4.80 23.03
C ILE A 195 -1.48 3.69 22.80
N LEU A 196 -0.49 3.93 21.94
CA LEU A 196 0.52 2.92 21.56
C LEU A 196 1.52 2.62 22.70
N THR A 197 1.58 3.45 23.75
CA THR A 197 2.48 3.22 24.90
C THR A 197 1.80 2.51 26.06
N LEU A 198 0.52 2.17 25.93
CA LEU A 198 -0.24 1.54 26.99
C LEU A 198 0.06 0.04 27.07
N LYS A 199 0.12 -0.48 28.30
CA LYS A 199 0.42 -1.90 28.55
C LYS A 199 -0.63 -2.85 27.99
N ASP A 200 -1.87 -2.39 27.89
CA ASP A 200 -3.00 -3.17 27.37
C ASP A 200 -3.11 -3.09 25.84
N VAL A 201 -2.12 -2.50 25.15
CA VAL A 201 -2.10 -2.31 23.70
C VAL A 201 -0.95 -3.10 23.09
N ASN A 202 -1.29 -4.07 22.25
CA ASN A 202 -0.33 -4.90 21.52
C ASN A 202 -0.26 -4.43 20.06
N VAL A 203 0.86 -3.84 19.67
CA VAL A 203 1.08 -3.33 18.31
C VAL A 203 1.65 -4.43 17.40
N HIS A 204 1.09 -4.57 16.21
CA HIS A 204 1.54 -5.50 15.17
C HIS A 204 1.81 -4.73 13.88
N GLY A 205 3.03 -4.85 13.36
CA GLY A 205 3.50 -4.03 12.24
C GLY A 205 4.06 -2.68 12.70
N ASN A 206 4.00 -1.68 11.84
CA ASN A 206 4.68 -0.39 12.00
C ASN A 206 3.71 0.74 12.37
N VAL A 207 2.81 0.52 13.32
CA VAL A 207 1.91 1.60 13.79
C VAL A 207 2.72 2.66 14.51
N GLU A 208 2.69 3.89 14.00
CA GLU A 208 3.52 4.99 14.46
C GLU A 208 2.72 6.03 15.25
N SER A 209 3.35 6.63 16.26
CA SER A 209 2.78 7.79 16.94
C SER A 209 2.89 9.03 16.06
N GLY A 210 1.86 9.86 16.10
CA GLY A 210 1.73 11.02 15.23
C GLY A 210 1.00 10.68 13.94
N CYS A 211 0.49 11.74 13.33
CA CYS A 211 -0.12 11.68 12.02
C CYS A 211 0.22 12.98 11.30
N SER A 212 1.51 13.14 10.99
CA SER A 212 1.91 14.17 10.05
C SER A 212 1.18 13.85 8.74
N ALA A 213 0.45 14.81 8.18
CA ALA A 213 0.24 14.73 6.74
C ALA A 213 1.62 14.56 6.13
N PRO A 214 1.87 13.59 5.22
CA PRO A 214 2.94 13.80 4.28
C PRO A 214 2.70 15.21 3.77
N GLU A 215 3.64 16.14 3.97
CA GLU A 215 3.53 17.41 3.27
C GLU A 215 3.26 17.00 1.82
N ASN A 216 2.16 17.50 1.22
CA ASN A 216 1.80 17.17 -0.16
C ASN A 216 2.81 17.86 -1.10
N LYS A 217 4.08 17.54 -0.92
CA LYS A 217 5.27 18.15 -1.46
C LYS A 217 6.34 17.06 -1.49
N CYS A 218 7.04 17.00 -2.60
CA CYS A 218 8.26 16.23 -2.69
C CYS A 218 9.37 17.00 -2.00
N GLY A 219 9.87 16.47 -0.89
CA GLY A 219 11.13 16.90 -0.27
C GLY A 219 12.26 15.95 -0.65
N ASP A 220 13.50 16.36 -0.38
CA ASP A 220 14.70 15.57 -0.70
C ASP A 220 14.75 14.23 0.04
N SER A 221 14.03 14.11 1.16
CA SER A 221 13.96 12.89 1.96
C SER A 221 12.72 12.03 1.73
N THR A 222 11.78 12.46 0.87
CA THR A 222 10.49 11.78 0.69
C THR A 222 10.63 10.41 0.05
N CYS A 223 11.51 10.27 -0.94
CA CYS A 223 11.84 9.00 -1.58
C CYS A 223 13.34 8.74 -1.43
N LYS A 224 13.70 7.57 -0.93
CA LYS A 224 15.08 7.12 -0.75
C LYS A 224 15.59 6.46 -2.03
N ASN A 225 16.89 6.18 -2.07
CA ASN A 225 17.54 5.40 -3.12
C ASN A 225 17.26 5.86 -4.56
N GLN A 226 17.10 7.17 -4.76
CA GLN A 226 16.77 7.81 -6.05
C GLN A 226 15.37 7.47 -6.58
N GLY A 227 14.44 7.06 -5.71
CA GLY A 227 13.04 6.89 -6.06
C GLY A 227 12.42 8.20 -6.55
N VAL A 228 11.53 8.11 -7.53
CA VAL A 228 10.89 9.29 -8.11
C VAL A 228 9.68 9.65 -7.26
N CYS A 229 9.70 10.83 -6.65
CA CYS A 229 8.56 11.35 -5.91
C CYS A 229 7.44 11.79 -6.86
N ILE A 230 6.26 11.21 -6.68
CA ILE A 230 5.05 11.49 -7.44
C ILE A 230 4.06 12.21 -6.51
N LEU A 231 3.75 13.45 -6.86
CA LEU A 231 2.74 14.24 -6.18
C LEU A 231 1.36 13.96 -6.79
N HIS A 232 0.45 13.41 -5.98
CA HIS A 232 -0.97 13.28 -6.30
C HIS A 232 -1.75 14.42 -5.64
N PRO A 233 -3.01 14.68 -6.05
CA PRO A 233 -3.82 15.74 -5.44
C PRO A 233 -4.02 15.62 -3.93
N THR A 234 -4.02 14.40 -3.39
CA THR A 234 -4.30 14.12 -1.96
C THR A 234 -3.22 13.30 -1.26
N ARG A 235 -2.12 12.93 -1.94
CA ARG A 235 -1.05 12.09 -1.37
C ARG A 235 0.27 12.29 -2.10
N VAL A 236 1.35 11.80 -1.50
CA VAL A 236 2.64 11.61 -2.16
C VAL A 236 2.96 10.13 -2.21
N SER A 237 3.55 9.66 -3.31
CA SER A 237 4.04 8.29 -3.44
C SER A 237 5.42 8.27 -4.07
N CYS A 238 6.18 7.19 -3.85
CA CYS A 238 7.47 6.98 -4.49
C CYS A 238 7.37 5.90 -5.57
N ASP A 239 7.92 6.17 -6.74
CA ASP A 239 8.19 5.17 -7.76
C ASP A 239 9.61 4.61 -7.55
N CYS A 240 9.66 3.32 -7.20
CA CYS A 240 10.87 2.60 -6.84
C CYS A 240 11.42 1.73 -7.97
N GLU A 241 10.80 1.73 -9.16
CA GLU A 241 11.11 0.80 -10.26
C GLU A 241 12.58 0.86 -10.71
N MET A 242 13.21 2.03 -10.60
CA MET A 242 14.62 2.23 -10.94
C MET A 242 15.55 2.22 -9.72
N THR A 243 15.14 1.72 -8.56
CA THR A 243 15.95 1.83 -7.33
C THR A 243 16.61 0.53 -6.87
N SER A 244 16.14 -0.64 -7.33
CA SER A 244 16.38 -1.97 -6.72
C SER A 244 15.81 -2.17 -5.30
N PHE A 245 15.13 -1.16 -4.76
CA PHE A 245 14.45 -1.19 -3.47
C PHE A 245 12.93 -1.16 -3.67
N VAL A 246 12.20 -1.54 -2.63
CA VAL A 246 10.73 -1.54 -2.57
C VAL A 246 10.24 -0.75 -1.36
N GLY A 247 8.93 -0.81 -1.10
CA GLY A 247 8.29 -0.08 0.00
C GLY A 247 7.83 1.32 -0.40
N ASN A 248 7.10 1.98 0.50
CA ASN A 248 6.45 3.27 0.22
C ASN A 248 7.45 4.42 -0.01
N GLN A 249 8.68 4.30 0.49
CA GLN A 249 9.75 5.28 0.35
C GLN A 249 10.98 4.75 -0.40
N CYS A 250 10.90 3.57 -1.02
CA CYS A 250 12.04 2.91 -1.70
C CYS A 250 13.24 2.65 -0.79
N ASP A 251 13.00 2.30 0.46
CA ASP A 251 13.99 2.09 1.52
C ASP A 251 14.07 0.63 2.00
N GLN A 252 13.17 -0.23 1.54
CA GLN A 252 13.13 -1.65 1.89
C GLN A 252 13.86 -2.48 0.85
N HIS A 253 14.56 -3.53 1.29
CA HIS A 253 15.24 -4.45 0.38
C HIS A 253 14.23 -5.29 -0.42
N ALA A 254 14.46 -5.41 -1.72
CA ALA A 254 13.72 -6.32 -2.57
C ALA A 254 14.16 -7.78 -2.36
N ILE A 255 13.36 -8.73 -2.87
CA ILE A 255 13.76 -10.14 -2.94
C ILE A 255 15.10 -10.25 -3.65
N SER A 256 16.03 -11.00 -3.07
CA SER A 256 17.40 -11.16 -3.56
C SER A 256 17.74 -12.65 -3.73
N TYR A 257 18.50 -12.97 -4.77
CA TYR A 257 18.98 -14.33 -5.06
C TYR A 257 20.51 -14.36 -5.02
N ALA A 258 21.07 -15.43 -4.49
CA ALA A 258 22.51 -15.66 -4.45
C ALA A 258 22.87 -16.77 -5.44
N PHE A 259 23.73 -16.43 -6.41
CA PHE A 259 24.25 -17.36 -7.40
C PHE A 259 25.67 -17.77 -6.98
N HIS A 260 25.91 -19.07 -6.85
CA HIS A 260 27.20 -19.60 -6.42
C HIS A 260 27.81 -20.41 -7.57
N ASN A 261 29.11 -20.25 -7.77
CA ASN A 261 29.93 -21.15 -8.56
C ASN A 261 30.63 -22.10 -7.60
N GLU A 262 30.23 -23.38 -7.53
CA GLU A 262 30.97 -24.37 -6.75
C GLU A 262 32.25 -24.78 -7.50
N GLU A 263 33.32 -23.99 -7.42
CA GLU A 263 34.61 -24.30 -8.08
C GLU A 263 35.21 -25.69 -7.72
N THR A 264 34.70 -26.35 -6.68
CA THR A 264 35.23 -27.61 -6.15
C THR A 264 34.72 -28.88 -6.83
N LYS A 265 33.84 -28.81 -7.83
CA LYS A 265 33.42 -29.99 -8.59
C LYS A 265 33.52 -29.70 -10.09
N ALA A 266 34.23 -30.56 -10.81
CA ALA A 266 34.38 -30.50 -12.27
C ALA A 266 33.03 -30.55 -13.04
N ASP A 267 31.92 -30.85 -12.35
CA ASP A 267 30.55 -30.93 -12.86
C ASP A 267 29.58 -29.93 -12.18
N SER A 268 30.06 -28.87 -11.50
CA SER A 268 29.16 -27.88 -10.91
C SER A 268 28.50 -27.02 -12.00
N GLU A 269 27.22 -27.26 -12.26
CA GLU A 269 26.41 -26.39 -13.14
C GLU A 269 26.35 -24.97 -12.57
N SER A 270 26.68 -23.97 -13.38
CA SER A 270 26.48 -22.57 -13.01
C SER A 270 25.01 -22.34 -12.65
N SER A 271 24.74 -21.69 -11.52
CA SER A 271 23.37 -21.35 -11.14
C SER A 271 22.83 -20.26 -12.07
N PHE A 272 21.69 -20.51 -12.73
CA PHE A 272 20.99 -19.51 -13.53
C PHE A 272 19.48 -19.57 -13.30
N MET A 273 18.78 -18.49 -13.63
CA MET A 273 17.32 -18.40 -13.60
C MET A 273 16.82 -18.09 -15.01
N VAL A 274 15.82 -18.85 -15.47
CA VAL A 274 15.17 -18.63 -16.76
C VAL A 274 13.72 -18.24 -16.51
N TYR A 275 13.28 -17.24 -17.26
CA TYR A 275 11.87 -16.85 -17.31
C TYR A 275 11.42 -16.88 -18.77
N ASP A 276 10.49 -17.79 -19.07
CA ASP A 276 9.91 -17.89 -20.40
C ASP A 276 8.78 -16.87 -20.54
N ILE A 277 8.99 -15.87 -21.40
CA ILE A 277 7.98 -14.86 -21.71
C ILE A 277 7.03 -15.45 -22.75
N ASP A 278 5.74 -15.51 -22.41
CA ASP A 278 4.70 -16.15 -23.22
C ASP A 278 4.66 -15.64 -24.67
N LEU A 279 4.73 -16.57 -25.62
CA LEU A 279 4.94 -16.34 -27.05
C LEU A 279 3.68 -15.91 -27.79
N GLU A 280 2.49 -15.99 -27.17
CA GLU A 280 1.24 -15.53 -27.78
C GLU A 280 1.19 -14.00 -27.96
N HIS A 281 2.00 -13.26 -27.19
CA HIS A 281 2.11 -11.80 -27.29
C HIS A 281 3.59 -11.36 -27.22
N PRO A 282 4.40 -11.59 -28.28
CA PRO A 282 5.81 -11.26 -28.25
C PRO A 282 6.03 -9.78 -27.91
N ALA A 283 6.88 -9.52 -26.92
CA ALA A 283 7.24 -8.16 -26.51
C ALA A 283 8.09 -7.49 -27.61
N SER A 284 7.43 -6.76 -28.52
CA SER A 284 8.09 -5.85 -29.46
C SER A 284 8.05 -4.45 -28.89
N ASN A 285 9.04 -4.12 -28.07
CA ASN A 285 9.10 -2.82 -27.43
C ASN A 285 10.10 -1.92 -28.15
N LEU A 286 9.69 -0.70 -28.48
CA LEU A 286 10.63 0.33 -28.91
C LEU A 286 11.44 0.85 -27.72
N ASN A 287 10.94 0.72 -26.48
CA ASN A 287 11.56 1.24 -25.28
C ASN A 287 11.71 0.14 -24.22
N ASP A 288 12.90 0.02 -23.61
CA ASP A 288 13.13 -0.94 -22.52
C ASP A 288 13.72 -0.23 -21.29
N THR A 289 13.37 -0.71 -20.11
CA THR A 289 13.91 -0.27 -18.83
C THR A 289 14.24 -1.50 -17.99
N ILE A 290 15.49 -1.59 -17.53
CA ILE A 290 15.98 -2.68 -16.68
C ILE A 290 16.70 -2.03 -15.50
N SER A 291 16.33 -2.41 -14.28
CA SER A 291 17.06 -2.02 -13.08
C SER A 291 17.24 -3.21 -12.15
N PHE A 292 18.41 -3.33 -11.52
CA PHE A 292 18.69 -4.39 -10.56
C PHE A 292 19.80 -3.97 -9.58
N GLY A 293 19.81 -4.62 -8.43
CA GLY A 293 20.90 -4.55 -7.47
C GLY A 293 21.90 -5.68 -7.68
N ILE A 294 23.18 -5.41 -7.50
CA ILE A 294 24.25 -6.40 -7.60
C ILE A 294 25.27 -6.22 -6.48
N LYS A 295 25.75 -7.35 -5.95
CA LYS A 295 26.89 -7.42 -5.03
C LYS A 295 27.76 -8.59 -5.46
N THR A 296 28.99 -8.33 -5.88
CA THR A 296 29.88 -9.37 -6.41
C THR A 296 31.34 -9.01 -6.20
N THR A 297 32.20 -10.03 -6.25
CA THR A 297 33.67 -9.90 -6.37
C THR A 297 34.18 -10.43 -7.71
N ASP A 298 33.29 -11.00 -8.53
CA ASP A 298 33.65 -11.61 -9.81
C ASP A 298 33.99 -10.55 -10.83
N LEU A 299 35.04 -10.78 -11.61
CA LEU A 299 35.52 -9.82 -12.60
C LEU A 299 34.83 -9.97 -13.97
N SER A 300 34.15 -11.09 -14.21
CA SER A 300 33.50 -11.39 -15.49
C SER A 300 32.34 -12.36 -15.32
N GLY A 301 31.30 -12.20 -16.12
CA GLY A 301 30.14 -13.10 -16.12
C GLY A 301 28.89 -12.46 -16.74
N ASP A 302 27.97 -13.29 -17.19
CA ASP A 302 26.67 -12.83 -17.69
C ASP A 302 25.73 -12.57 -16.51
N ILE A 303 25.06 -11.40 -16.49
CA ILE A 303 24.10 -11.07 -15.43
C ILE A 303 22.67 -11.24 -15.95
N ILE A 304 22.34 -10.56 -17.05
CA ILE A 304 21.00 -10.59 -17.65
C ILE A 304 21.16 -10.77 -19.16
N LYS A 305 20.38 -11.69 -19.73
CA LYS A 305 20.26 -11.86 -21.18
C LYS A 305 18.79 -12.01 -21.55
N LEU A 306 18.26 -11.00 -22.24
CA LEU A 306 16.98 -11.07 -22.93
C LEU A 306 17.25 -11.44 -24.38
N GLN A 307 16.76 -12.62 -24.79
CA GLN A 307 17.01 -13.17 -26.11
C GLN A 307 15.68 -13.45 -26.80
N SER A 308 15.49 -12.89 -27.99
CA SER A 308 14.36 -13.27 -28.84
C SER A 308 14.58 -14.65 -29.45
N SER A 309 13.49 -15.33 -29.81
CA SER A 309 13.51 -16.52 -30.67
C SER A 309 14.21 -16.27 -32.00
N HIS A 310 14.23 -15.02 -32.46
CA HIS A 310 15.11 -14.59 -33.54
C HIS A 310 16.46 -14.19 -32.95
N HIS A 311 17.48 -15.03 -33.12
CA HIS A 311 18.79 -14.90 -32.47
C HIS A 311 19.46 -13.52 -32.60
N ASN A 312 19.11 -12.73 -33.62
CA ASN A 312 19.68 -11.40 -33.87
C ASN A 312 19.10 -10.28 -32.99
N PHE A 313 18.05 -10.53 -32.21
CA PHE A 313 17.47 -9.54 -31.29
C PHE A 313 17.80 -9.92 -29.84
N PHE A 314 18.58 -9.09 -29.16
CA PHE A 314 18.95 -9.33 -27.78
C PHE A 314 19.24 -8.05 -27.02
N ILE A 315 19.14 -8.14 -25.69
CA ILE A 315 19.72 -7.20 -24.73
C ILE A 315 20.50 -8.04 -23.73
N LYS A 316 21.77 -7.69 -23.52
CA LYS A 316 22.67 -8.40 -22.62
C LYS A 316 23.35 -7.41 -21.69
N ILE A 317 23.42 -7.72 -20.41
CA ILE A 317 24.18 -6.99 -19.40
C ILE A 317 25.13 -7.98 -18.75
N GLU A 318 26.42 -7.65 -18.76
CA GLU A 318 27.51 -8.54 -18.34
C GLU A 318 28.59 -7.77 -17.56
N LEU A 319 29.39 -8.50 -16.79
CA LEU A 319 30.61 -8.02 -16.15
C LEU A 319 31.80 -8.25 -17.07
N THR A 320 32.65 -7.24 -17.19
CA THR A 320 33.92 -7.34 -17.92
C THR A 320 34.99 -6.54 -17.19
N GLN A 321 36.00 -7.24 -16.66
CA GLN A 321 37.07 -6.66 -15.84
C GLN A 321 36.53 -5.88 -14.64
N GLY A 322 35.49 -6.42 -14.01
CA GLY A 322 34.80 -5.86 -12.85
C GLY A 322 33.94 -4.62 -13.13
N ASN A 323 33.56 -4.41 -14.39
CA ASN A 323 32.77 -3.27 -14.85
C ASN A 323 31.54 -3.73 -15.64
N ILE A 324 30.49 -2.93 -15.65
CA ILE A 324 29.26 -3.23 -16.39
C ILE A 324 29.43 -2.93 -17.89
N LEU A 325 29.10 -3.93 -18.71
CA LEU A 325 28.91 -3.81 -20.15
C LEU A 325 27.45 -4.15 -20.49
N ALA A 326 26.73 -3.19 -21.07
CA ALA A 326 25.42 -3.44 -21.66
C ALA A 326 25.53 -3.47 -23.18
N SER A 327 24.92 -4.47 -23.82
CA SER A 327 24.89 -4.58 -25.28
C SER A 327 23.49 -4.94 -25.78
N PHE A 328 23.12 -4.43 -26.95
CA PHE A 328 21.84 -4.78 -27.55
C PHE A 328 21.90 -4.79 -29.07
N ASN A 329 21.06 -5.64 -29.66
CA ASN A 329 20.82 -5.70 -31.10
C ASN A 329 19.31 -5.71 -31.37
N LEU A 330 18.88 -4.93 -32.35
CA LEU A 330 17.48 -4.78 -32.79
C LEU A 330 17.26 -5.44 -34.16
N GLY A 331 18.05 -6.48 -34.46
CA GLY A 331 18.01 -7.20 -35.72
C GLY A 331 18.76 -6.54 -36.88
N GLY A 332 18.71 -7.23 -38.03
CA GLY A 332 19.47 -6.87 -39.24
C GLY A 332 20.96 -7.25 -39.17
N GLU A 333 21.72 -6.83 -40.18
CA GLU A 333 23.16 -7.15 -40.30
C GLU A 333 24.09 -6.19 -39.52
N LYS A 334 23.53 -5.25 -38.76
CA LYS A 334 24.33 -4.25 -38.04
C LYS A 334 24.95 -4.85 -36.79
N PRO A 335 26.18 -4.44 -36.42
CA PRO A 335 26.79 -4.86 -35.16
C PRO A 335 25.98 -4.33 -33.97
N ALA A 336 26.02 -5.08 -32.86
CA ALA A 336 25.36 -4.70 -31.62
C ALA A 336 25.89 -3.36 -31.07
N SER A 337 25.00 -2.56 -30.52
CA SER A 337 25.38 -1.36 -29.76
C SER A 337 25.93 -1.78 -28.40
N ARG A 338 26.97 -1.10 -27.90
CA ARG A 338 27.67 -1.45 -26.66
C ARG A 338 27.93 -0.22 -25.78
N LEU A 339 27.53 -0.29 -24.52
CA LEU A 339 27.74 0.72 -23.48
C LEU A 339 28.63 0.10 -22.41
N TYR A 340 29.90 0.53 -22.35
CA TYR A 340 30.85 0.09 -21.33
C TYR A 340 31.03 1.20 -20.30
N LEU A 341 30.77 0.91 -19.03
CA LEU A 341 30.90 1.86 -17.93
C LEU A 341 31.93 1.38 -16.92
N LEU A 342 33.03 2.13 -16.78
CA LEU A 342 34.01 1.94 -15.71
C LEU A 342 33.35 2.25 -14.37
N SER A 343 32.91 1.20 -13.68
CA SER A 343 32.00 1.24 -12.53
C SER A 343 32.54 0.50 -11.31
N HIS A 344 33.52 -0.39 -11.48
CA HIS A 344 34.21 -1.11 -10.40
C HIS A 344 33.25 -1.84 -9.44
N VAL A 345 32.19 -2.44 -9.97
CA VAL A 345 31.11 -3.09 -9.18
C VAL A 345 31.52 -4.41 -8.50
N SER A 346 32.76 -4.85 -8.71
CA SER A 346 33.31 -6.10 -8.18
C SER A 346 34.08 -5.90 -6.87
N ASP A 347 33.74 -4.87 -6.10
CA ASP A 347 34.37 -4.52 -4.82
C ASP A 347 33.71 -5.21 -3.60
N GLY A 348 32.74 -6.09 -3.84
CA GLY A 348 31.96 -6.75 -2.80
C GLY A 348 30.93 -5.86 -2.11
N GLN A 349 30.68 -4.64 -2.58
CA GLN A 349 29.62 -3.76 -2.11
C GLN A 349 28.36 -3.86 -2.98
N TYR A 350 27.26 -3.31 -2.48
CA TYR A 350 25.98 -3.31 -3.20
C TYR A 350 25.89 -2.11 -4.13
N HIS A 351 25.62 -2.37 -5.41
CA HIS A 351 25.47 -1.39 -6.47
C HIS A 351 24.11 -1.50 -7.14
N VAL A 352 23.60 -0.39 -7.69
CA VAL A 352 22.36 -0.35 -8.47
C VAL A 352 22.67 -0.04 -9.93
N VAL A 353 22.34 -0.97 -10.83
CA VAL A 353 22.54 -0.82 -12.28
C VAL A 353 21.21 -0.45 -12.93
N ARG A 354 21.23 0.56 -13.80
CA ARG A 354 20.07 1.04 -14.56
C ARG A 354 20.38 1.11 -16.04
N PHE A 355 19.62 0.38 -16.84
CA PHE A 355 19.68 0.42 -18.30
C PHE A 355 18.35 0.91 -18.86
N ARG A 356 18.39 1.89 -19.77
CA ARG A 356 17.23 2.36 -20.52
C ARG A 356 17.55 2.36 -22.00
N ARG A 357 16.62 1.92 -22.84
CA ARG A 357 16.70 1.99 -24.29
C ARG A 357 15.47 2.69 -24.85
N GLU A 358 15.67 3.55 -25.83
CA GLU A 358 14.62 4.15 -26.67
C GLU A 358 15.03 4.03 -28.14
N ALA A 359 14.44 3.05 -28.83
CA ALA A 359 14.84 2.59 -30.14
C ALA A 359 16.37 2.33 -30.17
N GLN A 360 17.12 3.08 -30.99
CA GLN A 360 18.57 2.93 -31.12
C GLN A 360 19.39 3.72 -30.09
N LYS A 361 18.74 4.49 -29.21
CA LYS A 361 19.41 5.20 -28.11
C LYS A 361 19.37 4.36 -26.86
N ALA A 362 20.42 4.44 -26.06
CA ALA A 362 20.45 3.78 -24.77
C ALA A 362 21.27 4.58 -23.76
N TRP A 363 20.93 4.37 -22.49
CA TRP A 363 21.57 4.95 -21.32
C TRP A 363 21.94 3.83 -20.34
N LEU A 364 23.12 3.94 -19.75
CA LEU A 364 23.56 3.07 -18.66
C LEU A 364 24.03 3.93 -17.49
N GLN A 365 23.60 3.56 -16.29
CA GLN A 365 24.01 4.19 -15.04
C GLN A 365 24.31 3.11 -13.99
N VAL A 366 25.33 3.35 -13.19
CA VAL A 366 25.60 2.61 -11.96
C VAL A 366 25.59 3.60 -10.79
N ASP A 367 24.83 3.28 -9.74
CA ASP A 367 24.65 4.09 -8.54
C ASP A 367 24.21 5.53 -8.80
N ARG A 368 24.97 6.51 -8.32
CA ARG A 368 24.77 7.95 -8.53
C ARG A 368 25.76 8.53 -9.53
N ASN A 369 26.51 7.66 -10.24
CA ASN A 369 27.51 8.10 -11.20
C ASN A 369 26.84 8.73 -12.44
N GLU A 370 27.63 9.49 -13.19
CA GLU A 370 27.18 10.11 -14.45
C GLU A 370 26.73 9.03 -15.46
N ASN A 371 25.60 9.29 -16.14
CA ASN A 371 25.08 8.39 -17.16
C ASN A 371 25.96 8.43 -18.41
N ILE A 372 26.10 7.28 -19.08
CA ILE A 372 26.65 7.19 -20.44
C ILE A 372 25.53 6.96 -21.45
N GLU A 373 25.59 7.64 -22.60
CA GLU A 373 24.58 7.58 -23.67
C GLU A 373 25.22 7.22 -25.02
N ILE A 374 24.50 6.43 -25.83
CA ILE A 374 24.76 6.31 -27.27
C ILE A 374 23.68 7.05 -28.04
N THR A 375 24.06 8.18 -28.66
CA THR A 375 23.27 8.82 -29.72
C THR A 375 23.90 8.57 -31.07
N LYS A 376 23.11 8.04 -32.02
CA LYS A 376 23.58 7.79 -33.38
C LYS A 376 23.75 9.10 -34.17
N LYS A 377 24.84 9.81 -33.94
CA LYS A 377 25.50 10.72 -34.89
C LYS A 377 27.00 10.69 -34.59
N ARG A 378 27.76 9.97 -35.42
CA ARG A 378 29.23 9.94 -35.50
C ARG A 378 29.97 10.10 -34.16
N GLY A 379 30.27 8.98 -33.50
CA GLY A 379 31.46 8.83 -32.65
C GLY A 379 31.68 9.82 -31.51
N LYS A 380 30.65 10.54 -31.04
CA LYS A 380 30.75 11.40 -29.86
C LYS A 380 29.84 10.88 -28.76
N VAL A 381 30.47 10.50 -27.64
CA VAL A 381 29.82 10.37 -26.33
C VAL A 381 29.31 11.75 -25.96
N ILE A 382 27.99 11.91 -25.85
CA ILE A 382 27.38 13.17 -25.38
C ILE A 382 26.92 12.92 -23.95
N LYS A 383 27.53 13.65 -23.01
CA LYS A 383 27.11 13.69 -21.60
C LYS A 383 25.75 14.37 -21.52
N LYS A 384 24.74 13.70 -20.96
CA LYS A 384 23.45 14.33 -20.70
C LYS A 384 22.89 13.89 -19.35
N ASP A 385 22.56 14.88 -18.54
CA ASP A 385 21.90 14.72 -17.25
C ASP A 385 20.49 14.14 -17.48
N MET A 386 20.05 13.12 -16.72
CA MET A 386 18.70 12.53 -16.82
C MET A 386 17.61 13.46 -16.24
N LYS A 387 17.79 14.78 -16.30
CA LYS A 387 16.85 15.78 -15.76
C LYS A 387 15.80 16.22 -16.79
N LYS A 388 15.04 15.28 -17.35
CA LYS A 388 13.75 15.62 -17.99
C LYS A 388 12.62 14.77 -17.40
N LYS A 389 11.81 15.43 -16.56
CA LYS A 389 10.41 15.05 -16.27
C LYS A 389 9.64 14.88 -17.59
N PHE A 390 8.74 13.89 -17.63
CA PHE A 390 7.51 13.67 -18.43
C PHE A 390 7.41 12.13 -18.62
N GLY A 391 6.38 11.37 -18.24
CA GLY A 391 5.03 11.66 -17.76
C GLY A 391 3.98 11.04 -18.68
N LEU A 392 3.61 9.77 -18.45
CA LEU A 392 2.25 9.18 -18.49
C LEU A 392 2.38 7.65 -18.34
N ASN A 393 1.59 7.01 -17.46
CA ASN A 393 0.90 5.75 -17.78
C ASN A 393 -0.16 5.37 -16.75
N LEU A 394 -1.26 4.85 -17.28
CA LEU A 394 -2.52 4.52 -16.63
C LEU A 394 -2.45 3.21 -15.82
N TYR A 395 -3.20 3.19 -14.72
CA TYR A 395 -3.40 2.08 -13.78
C TYR A 395 -4.41 1.06 -14.29
N LEU A 396 -4.22 -0.23 -13.96
CA LEU A 396 -5.30 -1.18 -13.66
C LEU A 396 -4.89 -2.14 -12.52
N GLN A 397 -5.88 -2.56 -11.74
CA GLN A 397 -5.85 -3.15 -10.40
C GLN A 397 -6.13 -4.67 -10.42
N GLU A 398 -5.35 -5.42 -9.64
CA GLU A 398 -5.47 -6.79 -9.05
C GLU A 398 -6.42 -7.88 -9.59
N MET A 399 -5.92 -9.13 -9.59
CA MET A 399 -6.52 -10.29 -8.88
C MET A 399 -5.42 -11.26 -8.40
N GLY A 400 -5.68 -11.95 -7.28
CA GLY A 400 -4.69 -12.67 -6.46
C GLY A 400 -4.43 -14.15 -6.80
N ASN A 401 -3.94 -14.85 -5.76
CA ASN A 401 -3.28 -16.17 -5.68
C ASN A 401 -1.78 -16.15 -6.02
N ILE A 402 -0.97 -16.08 -4.96
CA ILE A 402 0.49 -16.11 -5.00
C ILE A 402 0.94 -17.54 -4.71
N ASN A 403 1.21 -18.29 -5.77
CA ASN A 403 2.43 -19.07 -5.91
C ASN A 403 3.04 -18.56 -7.22
N GLU A 404 4.33 -18.22 -7.22
CA GLU A 404 5.10 -17.55 -8.29
C GLU A 404 5.21 -16.01 -8.17
N VAL A 405 6.45 -15.53 -8.27
CA VAL A 405 6.87 -14.13 -8.07
C VAL A 405 6.97 -13.44 -9.43
N PRO A 406 6.19 -12.38 -9.72
CA PRO A 406 6.26 -11.72 -11.02
C PRO A 406 7.32 -10.62 -11.05
N LEU A 407 8.28 -10.74 -11.97
CA LEU A 407 9.03 -9.62 -12.52
C LEU A 407 8.07 -8.77 -13.38
N ARG A 408 7.96 -7.47 -13.08
CA ARG A 408 7.09 -6.55 -13.84
C ARG A 408 7.81 -6.00 -15.07
N LEU A 409 7.23 -6.23 -16.24
CA LEU A 409 7.48 -5.48 -17.48
C LEU A 409 6.13 -4.87 -17.90
N HIS A 410 6.06 -3.55 -18.06
CA HIS A 410 4.80 -2.86 -18.40
C HIS A 410 4.69 -2.50 -19.90
N ARG A 411 3.45 -2.53 -20.42
CA ARG A 411 3.07 -2.36 -21.84
C ARG A 411 2.07 -1.21 -21.98
N GLU A 412 2.32 -0.26 -22.88
CA GLU A 412 1.31 0.71 -23.32
C GLU A 412 0.45 0.14 -24.46
N GLY A 413 -0.88 0.20 -24.31
CA GLY A 413 -1.83 0.24 -25.42
C GLY A 413 -2.38 -1.10 -25.94
N LYS A 414 -3.44 -1.62 -25.31
CA LYS A 414 -4.78 -1.85 -25.92
C LYS A 414 -5.63 -2.75 -25.01
N GLN A 415 -6.85 -2.30 -24.80
CA GLN A 415 -7.96 -2.95 -24.11
C GLN A 415 -8.44 -4.18 -24.91
N LEU A 416 -8.57 -5.35 -24.28
CA LEU A 416 -9.39 -6.47 -24.77
C LEU A 416 -10.17 -7.09 -23.60
N LEU A 417 -11.40 -7.49 -23.94
CA LEU A 417 -12.54 -7.84 -23.08
C LEU A 417 -12.41 -9.19 -22.34
N SER A 418 -13.17 -9.31 -21.24
CA SER A 418 -13.81 -10.47 -20.55
C SER A 418 -13.34 -11.89 -20.91
N TYR A 419 -13.17 -12.82 -19.94
CA TYR A 419 -14.20 -13.36 -19.06
C TYR A 419 -13.68 -13.72 -17.65
#